data_AF-A0A920N9N5-F1
#
_entry.id   AF-A0A920N9N5-F1
#
_cell.length_a   1.000
_cell.length_b   1.000
_cell.length_c   1.000
_cell.angle_alpha   90.00
_cell.angle_beta   90.00
_cell.angle_gamma   90.00
#
_symmetry.space_group_name_H-M   'P 1'
#
loop_
_entity.id
_entity.type
_entity.pdbx_description
1 polymer ?
#
loop_
_entity_poly.entity_id
_entity_poly.type
_entity_poly.pdbx_seq_one_letter_code
_entity_poly.pdbx_strand_id
1 'polypeptide(L)'
;MPDANLIQIDDLKEGGAGIFEGKNMDEIHVEYPEIALEFQRTKNFNSVPGAESRYDFRKRAEKVVDFLVKGHDKNEKIAVFSHSGFLMFIVAVSWELTEFGLCGFRIHQYLILE
;
A
#
# COMPACT_ATOMS: atom_id res chain seq x y z
N MET A 1 27.58 -9.01 -8.62
CA MET A 1 26.66 -7.87 -8.56
C MET A 1 27.31 -6.87 -7.63
N PRO A 2 27.44 -5.58 -7.96
CA PRO A 2 27.96 -4.63 -7.00
C PRO A 2 27.01 -4.62 -5.80
N ASP A 3 27.57 -4.43 -4.59
CA ASP A 3 26.84 -4.40 -3.33
C ASP A 3 25.76 -3.31 -3.37
N ALA A 4 24.56 -3.68 -3.83
CA ALA A 4 23.42 -2.80 -3.72
C ALA A 4 23.14 -2.66 -2.21
N ASN A 5 23.31 -1.45 -1.68
CA ASN A 5 22.92 -1.12 -0.31
C ASN A 5 21.41 -1.37 -0.16
N LEU A 6 21.06 -2.56 0.31
CA LEU A 6 19.69 -2.96 0.58
C LEU A 6 19.27 -2.40 1.93
N ILE A 7 18.39 -1.42 1.92
CA ILE A 7 17.81 -0.83 3.13
C ILE A 7 16.41 -1.40 3.32
N GLN A 8 16.16 -2.03 4.47
CA GLN A 8 14.82 -2.46 4.85
C GLN A 8 14.08 -1.29 5.49
N ILE A 9 12.90 -0.97 4.97
CA ILE A 9 12.03 0.09 5.48
C ILE A 9 10.70 -0.57 5.84
N ASP A 10 10.39 -0.62 7.12
CA ASP A 10 9.15 -1.22 7.62
C ASP A 10 7.89 -0.51 7.07
N ASP A 11 8.00 0.79 6.81
CA ASP A 11 6.93 1.57 6.21
C ASP A 11 6.62 1.17 4.76
N LEU A 12 7.39 0.28 4.12
CA LEU A 12 7.09 -0.28 2.78
C LEU A 12 6.25 -1.56 2.83
N LYS A 13 5.92 -2.09 4.02
CA LYS A 13 5.07 -3.27 4.16
C LYS A 13 3.64 -3.01 3.67
N GLU A 14 2.95 -4.07 3.25
CA GLU A 14 1.53 -3.99 2.90
C GLU A 14 0.70 -3.50 4.10
N GLY A 15 -0.49 -2.97 3.80
CA GLY A 15 -1.43 -2.52 4.82
C GLY A 15 -1.89 -3.65 5.73
N GLY A 16 -1.99 -3.36 7.03
CA GLY A 16 -2.54 -4.33 7.99
C GLY A 16 -3.99 -4.67 7.65
N ALA A 17 -4.30 -5.95 7.51
CA ALA A 17 -5.65 -6.42 7.18
C ALA A 17 -6.49 -6.70 8.44
N GLY A 18 -5.92 -6.50 9.64
CA GLY A 18 -6.62 -6.68 10.91
C GLY A 18 -7.08 -8.11 11.10
N ILE A 19 -8.36 -8.29 11.46
CA ILE A 19 -8.94 -9.62 11.65
C ILE A 19 -8.95 -10.51 10.39
N PHE A 20 -8.66 -9.95 9.21
CA PHE A 20 -8.54 -10.71 7.95
C PHE A 20 -7.12 -11.27 7.72
N GLU A 21 -6.13 -10.89 8.52
CA GLU A 21 -4.75 -11.36 8.33
C GLU A 21 -4.64 -12.88 8.43
N GLY A 22 -3.93 -13.47 7.46
CA GLY A 22 -3.71 -14.91 7.38
C GLY A 22 -4.93 -15.73 6.97
N LYS A 23 -6.05 -15.09 6.60
CA LYS A 23 -7.29 -15.76 6.21
C LYS A 23 -7.57 -15.64 4.73
N ASN A 24 -8.20 -16.66 4.16
CA ASN A 24 -8.81 -16.58 2.85
C ASN A 24 -10.27 -16.07 2.95
N MET A 25 -10.90 -15.77 1.81
CA MET A 25 -12.25 -15.21 1.80
C MET A 25 -13.31 -16.18 2.34
N ASP A 26 -13.17 -17.49 2.10
CA ASP A 26 -14.14 -18.48 2.59
C ASP A 26 -14.11 -18.55 4.12
N GLU A 27 -12.92 -18.54 4.72
CA GLU A 27 -12.73 -18.46 6.18
C GLU A 27 -13.33 -17.17 6.74
N ILE A 28 -13.08 -16.03 6.08
CA ILE A 28 -13.65 -14.73 6.48
C ILE A 28 -15.18 -14.73 6.43
N HIS A 29 -15.79 -15.36 5.42
CA HIS A 29 -17.25 -15.45 5.31
C HIS A 29 -17.88 -16.31 6.40
N VAL A 30 -17.17 -17.35 6.84
CA VAL A 30 -17.62 -18.24 7.92
C VAL A 30 -17.44 -17.57 9.29
N GLU A 31 -16.29 -16.94 9.53
CA GLU A 31 -15.94 -16.37 10.84
C GLU A 31 -16.55 -14.98 11.07
N TYR A 32 -16.69 -14.16 10.04
CA TYR A 32 -17.10 -12.75 10.13
C TYR A 32 -18.12 -12.36 9.03
N PRO A 33 -19.29 -13.03 8.94
CA PRO A 33 -20.21 -12.91 7.80
C PRO A 33 -20.67 -11.46 7.52
N GLU A 34 -21.02 -10.69 8.54
CA GLU A 34 -21.49 -9.30 8.38
C GLU A 34 -20.39 -8.37 7.86
N ILE A 35 -19.19 -8.50 8.42
CA ILE A 35 -18.02 -7.69 8.03
C ILE A 35 -17.57 -8.08 6.62
N ALA A 36 -17.61 -9.37 6.28
CA ALA A 36 -17.29 -9.87 4.95
C ALA A 36 -18.24 -9.30 3.88
N LEU A 37 -19.55 -9.27 4.17
CA LEU A 37 -20.56 -8.69 3.28
C LEU A 37 -20.34 -7.18 3.07
N GLU A 38 -20.10 -6.44 4.14
CA GLU A 38 -19.85 -5.00 4.05
C GLU A 38 -18.54 -4.70 3.30
N PHE A 39 -17.48 -5.46 3.56
CA PHE A 39 -16.21 -5.34 2.85
C PHE A 39 -16.36 -5.68 1.37
N GLN A 40 -17.12 -6.72 1.01
CA GLN A 40 -17.39 -7.04 -0.39
C GLN A 40 -18.10 -5.91 -1.13
N ARG A 41 -19.04 -5.24 -0.46
CA ARG A 41 -19.81 -4.12 -1.01
C ARG A 41 -18.97 -2.85 -1.17
N THR A 42 -18.10 -2.55 -0.20
CA THR A 42 -17.40 -1.26 -0.11
C THR A 42 -15.96 -1.30 -0.57
N LYS A 43 -15.32 -2.48 -0.56
CA LYS A 43 -13.87 -2.67 -0.75
C LYS A 43 -13.04 -1.73 0.12
N ASN A 44 -13.51 -1.49 1.35
CA ASN A 44 -12.91 -0.52 2.26
C ASN A 44 -12.42 -1.21 3.53
N PHE A 45 -11.11 -1.26 3.73
CA PHE A 45 -10.51 -1.82 4.95
C PHE A 45 -10.87 -1.02 6.22
N ASN A 46 -11.35 0.22 6.11
CA ASN A 46 -11.86 0.96 7.28
C ASN A 46 -13.04 0.26 7.98
N SER A 47 -13.77 -0.63 7.30
CA SER A 47 -14.83 -1.41 7.92
C SER A 47 -14.33 -2.68 8.61
N VAL A 48 -13.03 -2.99 8.50
CA VAL A 48 -12.43 -4.21 9.05
C VAL A 48 -11.76 -3.89 10.40
N PRO A 49 -12.21 -4.49 11.51
CA PRO A 49 -11.60 -4.27 12.82
C PRO A 49 -10.10 -4.59 12.84
N GLY A 50 -9.32 -3.67 13.41
CA GLY A 50 -7.87 -3.80 13.53
C GLY A 50 -7.09 -3.64 12.23
N ALA A 51 -7.76 -3.39 11.10
CA ALA A 51 -7.08 -3.08 9.85
C ALA A 51 -6.50 -1.66 9.90
N GLU A 52 -5.43 -1.45 9.15
CA GLU A 52 -4.88 -0.10 8.97
C GLU A 52 -5.91 0.77 8.24
N SER A 53 -6.19 1.94 8.81
CA SER A 53 -7.13 2.86 8.17
C SER A 53 -6.53 3.41 6.88
N ARG A 54 -7.36 3.72 5.89
CA ARG A 54 -6.91 4.39 4.65
C ARG A 54 -6.17 5.69 4.92
N TYR A 55 -6.57 6.42 5.96
CA TYR A 55 -5.91 7.65 6.38
C TYR A 55 -4.47 7.38 6.84
N ASP A 56 -4.29 6.40 7.73
CA ASP A 56 -2.96 6.03 8.23
C ASP A 56 -2.10 5.44 7.11
N PHE A 57 -2.70 4.64 6.23
CA PHE A 57 -2.04 4.06 5.06
C PHE A 57 -1.52 5.14 4.10
N ARG A 58 -2.32 6.18 3.82
CA ARG A 58 -1.89 7.34 3.03
C ARG A 58 -0.80 8.13 3.75
N LYS A 59 -0.97 8.41 5.05
CA LYS A 59 0.02 9.14 5.85
C LYS A 59 1.37 8.42 5.89
N ARG A 60 1.37 7.09 5.91
CA ARG A 60 2.58 6.26 5.80
C ARG A 60 3.23 6.37 4.43
N ALA A 61 2.43 6.38 3.36
CA ALA A 61 2.94 6.63 2.01
C ALA A 61 3.57 8.02 1.87
N GLU A 62 2.97 9.05 2.47
CA GLU A 62 3.54 10.42 2.52
C GLU A 62 4.91 10.44 3.19
N LYS A 63 5.07 9.74 4.32
CA LYS A 63 6.36 9.60 5.00
C LYS A 63 7.41 8.91 4.12
N VAL A 64 7.01 7.87 3.38
CA VAL A 64 7.90 7.16 2.45
C VAL A 64 8.31 8.06 1.29
N VAL A 65 7.38 8.76 0.66
CA VAL A 65 7.68 9.69 -0.44
C VAL A 65 8.60 10.81 0.05
N ASP A 66 8.33 11.38 1.22
CA ASP A 66 9.20 12.39 1.84
C ASP A 66 10.62 11.86 2.06
N PHE A 67 10.77 10.63 2.57
CA PHE A 67 12.08 10.00 2.72
C PHE A 67 12.79 9.83 1.37
N LEU A 68 12.09 9.33 0.35
CA LEU A 68 12.66 9.06 -0.97
C LEU A 68 13.02 10.35 -1.72
N VAL A 69 12.22 11.40 -1.62
CA VAL A 69 12.39 12.64 -2.39
C VAL A 69 13.26 13.65 -1.67
N LYS A 70 13.10 13.83 -0.34
CA LYS A 70 13.89 14.80 0.44
C LYS A 70 15.21 14.21 0.95
N GLY A 71 15.28 12.88 1.10
CA GLY A 71 16.46 12.20 1.63
C GLY A 71 17.56 11.91 0.60
N HIS A 72 17.30 12.15 -0.69
CA HIS A 72 18.17 11.73 -1.78
C HIS A 72 18.41 12.85 -2.80
N ASP A 73 19.56 12.83 -3.47
CA ASP A 73 19.87 13.79 -4.52
C ASP A 73 19.12 13.45 -5.82
N LYS A 74 18.79 14.47 -6.61
CA LYS A 74 18.06 14.33 -7.89
C LYS A 74 18.76 13.44 -8.93
N ASN A 75 20.06 13.19 -8.80
CA ASN A 75 20.82 12.32 -9.71
C ASN A 75 20.95 10.89 -9.18
N GLU A 76 20.51 10.61 -7.95
CA GLU A 76 20.48 9.25 -7.40
C GLU A 76 19.32 8.46 -8.00
N LYS A 77 19.58 7.19 -8.30
CA LYS A 77 18.57 6.25 -8.80
C LYS A 77 18.27 5.24 -7.70
N ILE A 78 17.00 5.18 -7.30
CA ILE A 78 16.53 4.32 -6.22
C ILE A 78 15.51 3.34 -6.80
N ALA A 79 15.68 2.06 -6.51
CA ALA A 79 14.68 1.05 -6.78
C ALA A 79 13.94 0.72 -5.48
N VAL A 80 12.62 0.88 -5.49
CA VAL A 80 11.76 0.61 -4.32
C VAL A 80 10.91 -0.62 -4.60
N PHE A 81 10.95 -1.58 -3.67
CA PHE A 81 10.16 -2.81 -3.74
C PHE A 81 9.13 -2.79 -2.61
N SER A 82 7.86 -2.98 -2.96
CA SER A 82 6.73 -3.02 -2.01
C SER A 82 5.61 -3.90 -2.59
N HIS A 83 4.42 -3.82 -2.01
CA HIS A 83 3.22 -4.58 -2.36
C HIS A 83 2.27 -3.73 -3.21
N SER A 84 1.39 -4.37 -3.97
CA SER A 84 0.52 -3.68 -4.93
C SER A 84 -0.44 -2.70 -4.26
N GLY A 85 -0.95 -3.00 -3.05
CA GLY A 85 -1.85 -2.11 -2.32
C GLY A 85 -1.15 -0.81 -1.93
N PHE A 86 -0.01 -0.92 -1.26
CA PHE A 86 0.76 0.24 -0.80
C PHE A 86 1.43 1.03 -1.93
N LEU A 87 1.94 0.36 -2.97
CA LEU A 87 2.61 1.04 -4.10
C LEU A 87 1.67 2.01 -4.82
N MET A 88 0.38 1.71 -4.90
CA MET A 88 -0.62 2.64 -5.43
C MET A 88 -0.68 3.95 -4.64
N PHE A 89 -0.58 3.90 -3.31
CA PHE A 89 -0.57 5.10 -2.47
C PHE A 89 0.72 5.89 -2.59
N ILE A 90 1.88 5.21 -2.69
CA ILE A 90 3.15 5.87 -2.97
C ILE A 90 3.06 6.67 -4.28
N VAL A 91 2.61 6.03 -5.36
CA VAL A 91 2.44 6.69 -6.66
C VAL A 91 1.43 7.84 -6.59
N ALA A 92 0.30 7.64 -5.89
CA ALA A 92 -0.71 8.68 -5.69
C ALA A 92 -0.12 9.94 -5.04
N VAL A 93 0.64 9.75 -3.96
CA VAL A 93 1.23 10.85 -3.20
C VAL A 93 2.34 11.54 -4.01
N SER A 94 3.20 10.77 -4.68
CA SER A 94 4.29 11.31 -5.51
C SER A 94 3.80 12.22 -6.65
N TRP A 95 2.60 11.97 -7.17
CA TRP A 95 1.98 12.78 -8.22
C TRP A 95 0.91 13.76 -7.70
N GLU A 96 0.82 13.96 -6.38
CA GLU A 96 -0.19 14.81 -5.74
C GLU A 96 -1.64 14.46 -6.14
N LEU A 97 -1.89 13.19 -6.49
CA LEU A 97 -3.20 12.72 -6.89
C LEU A 97 -4.11 12.53 -5.68
N THR A 98 -5.39 12.90 -5.88
CA THR A 98 -6.48 12.51 -4.98
C THR A 98 -6.86 11.04 -5.24
N GLU A 99 -7.50 10.40 -4.27
CA GLU A 99 -7.89 8.99 -4.35
C GLU A 99 -8.75 8.65 -5.60
N PHE A 100 -9.51 9.62 -6.12
CA PHE A 100 -10.30 9.46 -7.36
C PHE A 100 -9.44 9.26 -8.62
N GLY A 101 -8.19 9.75 -8.62
CA GLY A 101 -7.25 9.56 -9.73
C GLY A 101 -6.69 8.14 -9.83
N LEU A 102 -6.85 7.31 -8.79
CA LEU A 102 -6.26 5.96 -8.73
C LEU A 102 -7.10 4.88 -9.43
N CYS A 103 -8.38 5.15 -9.71
CA CYS A 103 -9.31 4.17 -10.27
C CYS A 103 -8.92 3.69 -11.69
N GLY A 104 -8.00 4.38 -12.36
CA GLY A 104 -7.45 4.01 -13.68
C GLY A 104 -6.12 3.25 -13.65
N PHE A 105 -5.47 3.09 -12.50
CA PHE A 105 -4.14 2.48 -12.42
C PHE A 105 -4.23 1.02 -12.02
N ARG A 106 -3.70 0.13 -12.87
CA ARG A 106 -3.50 -1.29 -12.56
C ARG A 106 -2.01 -1.59 -12.58
N ILE A 107 -1.41 -1.66 -11.39
CA ILE A 107 -0.03 -2.10 -11.24
C ILE A 107 0.00 -3.60 -11.50
N HIS A 108 0.60 -3.98 -12.62
CA HIS A 108 0.96 -5.37 -12.87
C HIS A 108 2.19 -5.67 -12.02
N GLN A 109 2.27 -6.89 -11.49
CA GLN A 109 3.44 -7.39 -10.77
C GLN A 109 4.67 -7.03 -11.62
N TYR A 110 5.57 -6.19 -11.08
CA TYR A 110 6.69 -5.51 -11.78
C TYR A 110 6.32 -4.28 -12.64
N LEU A 111 5.94 -3.16 -12.00
CA LEU A 111 5.94 -1.84 -12.65
C LEU A 111 7.28 -1.15 -12.41
N ILE A 112 8.06 -0.94 -13.47
CA ILE A 112 9.21 -0.05 -13.48
C ILE A 112 8.71 1.29 -14.01
N LEU A 113 8.75 2.34 -13.19
CA LEU A 113 8.53 3.70 -13.63
C LEU A 113 9.88 4.24 -14.13
N GLU A 114 10.00 4.51 -15.43
CA GLU A 114 11.18 5.13 -16.05
C GLU A 114 11.10 6.66 -16.04
#